data_AF-A0A2G5BC49-F1
#
_entry.id   AF-A0A2G5BC49-F1
#
_cell.length_a   1.000
_cell.length_b   1.000
_cell.length_c   1.000
_cell.angle_alpha   90.00
_cell.angle_beta   90.00
_cell.angle_gamma   90.00
#
_symmetry.space_group_name_H-M   'P 1'
#
loop_
_entity.id
_entity.type
_entity.pdbx_description
1 polymer ?
#
loop_
_entity_poly.entity_id
_entity_poly.type
_entity_poly.pdbx_seq_one_letter_code
_entity_poly.pdbx_strand_id
1 'polypeptide(L)'
;MRRVIRITLFTLASVVFLAATIAAEELENAVGENHPSQAQPAADSEKRNAVEVNAAAPELSLSNYKLELLLVALAVGMVVNYFRGSQQNADIARAWEAPISQALHANFSLVGDGSQVLERDSAADMLVYASGRRHCRFAQGHLMLRARQDPVALLNDLVANTHERLEIEVTMNEDAFSGFVFAAVPRRRAKAVGRDRYDVSTFAKLATKDNISSRFVVFSESADATAQLLDSGLEELLNDGDSLLEEIYITDCPSEKPETHEFKRDKKLLATIRLPAPTSDGIKRVRETLDFVFYLVDYIAEAITLRPESVRKLARAREEAFKEYARLAEQEKQEALAKIVADRRRAELDEVDKMSPDQRRKWEEKERKRKLKKEQSKRTRRVK
;
A
#
# COMPACT_ATOMS: atom_id res chain seq x y z
N MET A 1 -22.51 -5.36 -30.06
CA MET A 1 -21.28 -5.97 -29.48
C MET A 1 -21.32 -6.15 -27.96
N ARG A 2 -21.63 -5.13 -27.14
CA ARG A 2 -21.65 -5.26 -25.66
C ARG A 2 -22.58 -6.34 -25.07
N ARG A 3 -23.71 -6.65 -25.72
CA ARG A 3 -24.61 -7.74 -25.28
C ARG A 3 -24.10 -9.14 -25.64
N VAL A 4 -23.44 -9.30 -26.79
CA VAL A 4 -22.92 -10.59 -27.25
C VAL A 4 -21.72 -11.03 -26.42
N ILE A 5 -20.82 -10.08 -26.09
CA ILE A 5 -19.66 -10.34 -25.22
C ILE A 5 -20.11 -10.66 -23.77
N ARG A 6 -21.17 -10.00 -23.28
CA ARG A 6 -21.77 -10.31 -21.97
C ARG A 6 -22.37 -11.72 -21.93
N ILE A 7 -23.04 -12.16 -22.99
CA ILE A 7 -23.61 -13.51 -23.07
C ILE A 7 -22.49 -14.55 -23.11
N THR A 8 -21.43 -14.35 -23.90
CA THR A 8 -20.31 -15.30 -23.99
C THR A 8 -19.46 -15.40 -22.72
N LEU A 9 -19.32 -14.32 -21.96
CA LEU A 9 -18.60 -14.33 -20.68
C LEU A 9 -19.45 -14.94 -19.55
N PHE A 10 -20.77 -14.71 -19.57
CA PHE A 10 -21.70 -15.33 -18.62
C PHE A 10 -21.80 -16.85 -18.85
N THR A 11 -21.77 -17.29 -20.11
CA THR A 11 -21.70 -18.73 -20.43
C THR A 11 -20.38 -19.34 -20.00
N LEU A 12 -19.25 -18.64 -20.15
CA LEU A 12 -17.95 -19.16 -19.72
C LEU A 12 -17.87 -19.27 -18.19
N ALA A 13 -18.32 -18.25 -17.47
CA ALA A 13 -18.37 -18.25 -16.00
C ALA A 13 -19.38 -19.27 -15.46
N SER A 14 -20.54 -19.43 -16.11
CA SER A 14 -21.52 -20.47 -15.79
C SER A 14 -20.93 -21.87 -16.00
N VAL A 15 -20.15 -22.10 -17.05
CA VAL A 15 -19.51 -23.39 -17.31
C VAL A 15 -18.41 -23.67 -16.29
N VAL A 16 -17.62 -22.67 -15.89
CA VAL A 16 -16.61 -22.83 -14.84
C VAL A 16 -17.26 -23.08 -13.47
N PHE A 17 -18.34 -22.37 -13.14
CA PHE A 17 -19.06 -22.56 -11.89
C PHE A 17 -19.75 -23.94 -11.85
N LEU A 18 -20.37 -24.35 -12.96
CA LEU A 18 -21.01 -25.67 -13.08
C LEU A 18 -19.97 -26.80 -13.02
N ALA A 19 -18.81 -26.63 -13.65
CA ALA A 19 -17.70 -27.57 -13.54
C ALA A 19 -17.14 -27.66 -12.11
N ALA A 20 -17.07 -26.53 -11.41
CA ALA A 20 -16.64 -26.48 -10.01
C ALA A 20 -17.66 -27.13 -9.05
N THR A 21 -18.97 -26.94 -9.29
CA THR A 21 -20.01 -27.59 -8.48
C THR A 21 -20.08 -29.09 -8.72
N ILE A 22 -19.91 -29.53 -9.98
CA ILE A 22 -19.85 -30.97 -10.30
C ILE A 22 -18.60 -31.61 -9.67
N ALA A 23 -17.45 -30.92 -9.73
CA ALA A 23 -16.24 -31.40 -9.08
C ALA A 23 -16.38 -31.44 -7.54
N ALA A 24 -17.10 -30.49 -6.93
CA ALA A 24 -17.37 -30.50 -5.50
C ALA A 24 -18.33 -31.62 -5.08
N GLU A 25 -19.37 -31.89 -5.87
CA GLU A 25 -20.36 -32.95 -5.62
C GLU A 25 -19.74 -34.35 -5.78
N GLU A 26 -18.82 -34.55 -6.73
CA GLU A 26 -18.05 -35.80 -6.83
C GLU A 26 -17.03 -35.96 -5.69
N LEU A 27 -16.47 -34.86 -5.17
CA LEU A 27 -15.57 -34.91 -4.01
C LEU A 27 -16.33 -35.28 -2.72
N GLU A 28 -17.55 -34.77 -2.55
CA GLU A 28 -18.41 -35.10 -1.40
C GLU A 28 -18.87 -36.57 -1.45
N ASN A 29 -19.17 -37.08 -2.65
CA ASN A 29 -19.48 -38.50 -2.87
C ASN A 29 -18.28 -39.42 -2.63
N ALA A 30 -17.04 -38.99 -2.93
CA ALA A 30 -15.83 -39.75 -2.65
C ALA A 30 -15.46 -39.82 -1.16
N VAL A 31 -15.94 -38.86 -0.34
CA VAL A 31 -15.68 -38.80 1.12
C VAL A 31 -16.73 -39.59 1.93
N GLY A 32 -17.93 -39.82 1.38
CA GLY A 32 -19.04 -40.48 2.06
C GLY A 32 -18.92 -42.00 2.28
N GLU A 33 -17.96 -42.71 1.67
CA GLU A 33 -17.89 -44.17 1.71
C GLU A 33 -17.09 -44.79 2.89
N ASN A 34 -16.60 -44.01 3.86
CA ASN A 34 -15.82 -44.55 4.99
C ASN A 34 -16.51 -44.37 6.36
N HIS A 35 -17.34 -45.34 6.76
CA HIS A 35 -17.69 -45.58 8.17
C HIS A 35 -17.71 -47.09 8.52
N PRO A 36 -17.03 -47.54 9.58
CA PRO A 36 -16.92 -48.97 9.91
C PRO A 36 -18.06 -49.42 10.85
N SER A 37 -18.66 -50.58 10.57
CA SER A 37 -19.56 -51.28 11.51
C SER A 37 -18.94 -52.60 12.01
N GLN A 38 -19.32 -52.99 13.22
CA GLN A 38 -18.61 -53.81 14.21
C GLN A 38 -18.72 -55.35 14.04
N ALA A 39 -17.60 -56.03 14.33
CA ALA A 39 -17.36 -57.26 15.14
C ALA A 39 -18.18 -58.59 15.00
N GLN A 40 -17.50 -59.63 14.43
CA GLN A 40 -17.16 -61.02 14.92
C GLN A 40 -18.23 -62.05 15.42
N PRO A 41 -17.94 -63.41 15.51
CA PRO A 41 -16.65 -64.16 15.36
C PRO A 41 -16.65 -65.52 14.58
N ALA A 42 -15.42 -66.00 14.27
CA ALA A 42 -14.83 -67.37 14.15
C ALA A 42 -15.69 -68.60 13.70
N ALA A 43 -15.24 -69.61 12.93
CA ALA A 43 -13.93 -70.21 12.63
C ALA A 43 -14.05 -71.07 11.34
N ASP A 44 -12.97 -71.27 10.57
CA ASP A 44 -12.30 -72.57 10.36
C ASP A 44 -11.20 -72.48 9.27
N SER A 45 -10.31 -73.45 9.33
CA SER A 45 -8.96 -73.63 8.83
C SER A 45 -8.68 -73.66 7.31
N GLU A 46 -7.45 -73.21 7.01
CA GLU A 46 -6.51 -73.67 5.96
C GLU A 46 -6.88 -73.57 4.46
N LYS A 47 -6.15 -72.70 3.73
CA LYS A 47 -5.04 -73.12 2.85
C LYS A 47 -4.33 -71.92 2.21
N ARG A 48 -2.99 -72.02 2.23
CA ARG A 48 -2.02 -71.17 1.54
C ARG A 48 -2.31 -71.15 0.04
N ASN A 49 -2.13 -70.00 -0.63
CA ASN A 49 -1.38 -69.89 -1.89
C ASN A 49 -1.08 -68.44 -2.29
N ALA A 50 0.20 -68.23 -2.61
CA ALA A 50 0.82 -67.25 -3.50
C ALA A 50 0.36 -65.78 -3.45
N VAL A 51 1.20 -64.93 -2.85
CA VAL A 51 1.26 -63.50 -3.17
C VAL A 51 1.95 -63.38 -4.54
N GLU A 52 1.16 -63.26 -5.60
CA GLU A 52 1.64 -62.77 -6.89
C GLU A 52 1.67 -61.24 -6.83
N VAL A 53 2.85 -60.67 -6.59
CA VAL A 53 3.07 -59.22 -6.79
C VAL A 53 3.20 -59.00 -8.30
N ASN A 54 2.07 -58.98 -8.99
CA ASN A 54 2.03 -58.45 -10.35
C ASN A 54 2.10 -56.92 -10.22
N ALA A 55 3.32 -56.38 -10.33
CA ALA A 55 3.55 -54.96 -10.61
C ALA A 55 3.05 -54.67 -12.04
N ALA A 56 1.74 -54.70 -12.23
CA ALA A 56 1.11 -54.25 -13.46
C ALA A 56 1.36 -52.74 -13.57
N ALA A 57 2.01 -52.31 -14.65
CA ALA A 57 2.09 -50.90 -14.99
C ALA A 57 0.65 -50.35 -15.02
N PRO A 58 0.36 -49.21 -14.38
CA PRO A 58 -1.01 -48.73 -14.26
C PRO A 58 -1.59 -48.55 -15.66
N GLU A 59 -2.68 -49.27 -15.94
CA GLU A 59 -3.41 -49.13 -17.20
C GLU A 59 -3.94 -47.70 -17.28
N LEU A 60 -3.50 -46.95 -18.30
CA LEU A 60 -3.95 -45.59 -18.54
C LEU A 60 -5.41 -45.59 -19.05
N SER A 61 -6.36 -45.84 -18.15
CA SER A 61 -7.79 -45.77 -18.43
C SER A 61 -8.24 -44.31 -18.41
N LEU A 62 -8.54 -43.75 -19.60
CA LEU A 62 -9.08 -42.39 -19.79
C LEU A 62 -10.28 -42.05 -18.87
N SER A 63 -11.00 -43.08 -18.41
CA SER A 63 -12.09 -42.99 -17.44
C SER A 63 -11.67 -42.42 -16.08
N ASN A 64 -10.46 -42.78 -15.62
CA ASN A 64 -9.90 -42.38 -14.33
C ASN A 64 -9.24 -40.99 -14.40
N TYR A 65 -8.91 -40.53 -15.61
CA TYR A 65 -8.23 -39.25 -15.87
C TYR A 65 -9.20 -38.13 -16.26
N LYS A 66 -10.52 -38.31 -16.16
CA LYS A 66 -11.49 -37.25 -16.51
C LYS A 66 -11.26 -35.97 -15.69
N LEU A 67 -11.00 -36.13 -14.39
CA LEU A 67 -10.70 -35.02 -13.49
C LEU A 67 -9.35 -34.39 -13.84
N GLU A 68 -8.31 -35.20 -14.09
CA GLU A 68 -6.98 -34.70 -14.49
C GLU A 68 -7.04 -33.94 -15.82
N LEU A 69 -7.78 -34.45 -16.81
CA LEU A 69 -7.99 -33.81 -18.10
C LEU A 69 -8.77 -32.49 -17.96
N LEU A 70 -9.76 -32.44 -17.06
CA LEU A 70 -10.50 -31.22 -16.74
C LEU A 70 -9.60 -30.18 -16.07
N LEU A 71 -8.76 -30.58 -15.12
CA LEU A 71 -7.79 -29.67 -14.47
C LEU A 71 -6.76 -29.15 -15.47
N VAL A 72 -6.25 -30.00 -16.36
CA VAL A 72 -5.34 -29.59 -17.44
C VAL A 72 -6.03 -28.63 -18.40
N ALA A 73 -7.28 -28.91 -18.81
CA ALA A 73 -8.05 -28.02 -19.67
C ALA A 73 -8.30 -26.65 -19.01
N LEU A 74 -8.62 -26.63 -17.71
CA LEU A 74 -8.76 -25.40 -16.92
C LEU A 74 -7.43 -24.63 -16.85
N ALA A 75 -6.32 -25.32 -16.58
CA ALA A 75 -4.99 -24.72 -16.53
C ALA A 75 -4.61 -24.09 -17.88
N VAL A 76 -4.82 -24.81 -18.99
CA VAL A 76 -4.61 -24.29 -20.34
C VAL A 76 -5.50 -23.06 -20.59
N GLY A 77 -6.76 -23.11 -20.18
CA GLY A 77 -7.69 -21.99 -20.27
C GLY A 77 -7.19 -20.74 -19.53
N MET A 78 -6.68 -20.91 -18.30
CA MET A 78 -6.08 -19.81 -17.52
C MET A 78 -4.84 -19.23 -18.18
N VAL A 79 -3.95 -20.08 -18.72
CA VAL A 79 -2.74 -19.65 -19.43
C VAL A 79 -3.11 -18.82 -20.66
N VAL A 80 -4.06 -19.28 -21.46
CA VAL A 80 -4.53 -18.53 -22.64
C VAL A 80 -5.20 -17.22 -22.23
N ASN A 81 -5.99 -17.20 -21.16
CA ASN A 81 -6.58 -15.96 -20.63
C ASN A 81 -5.49 -14.98 -20.17
N TYR A 82 -4.45 -15.47 -19.50
CA TYR A 82 -3.33 -14.66 -19.04
C TYR A 82 -2.65 -13.94 -20.21
N PHE A 83 -2.27 -14.65 -21.27
CA PHE A 83 -1.62 -14.04 -22.43
C PHE A 83 -2.52 -13.03 -23.13
N ARG A 84 -3.81 -13.34 -23.31
CA ARG A 84 -4.77 -12.40 -23.92
C ARG A 84 -5.01 -11.16 -23.07
N GLY A 85 -5.20 -11.34 -21.76
CA GLY A 85 -5.44 -10.25 -20.83
C GLY A 85 -4.21 -9.34 -20.69
N SER A 86 -3.02 -9.93 -20.57
CA SER A 86 -1.75 -9.21 -20.53
C SER A 86 -1.50 -8.41 -21.81
N GLN A 87 -1.77 -8.99 -22.98
CA GLN A 87 -1.63 -8.27 -24.25
C GLN A 87 -2.62 -7.10 -24.36
N GLN A 88 -3.88 -7.28 -23.96
CA GLN A 88 -4.87 -6.20 -23.95
C GLN A 88 -4.48 -5.06 -23.02
N ASN A 89 -3.99 -5.38 -21.81
CA ASN A 89 -3.49 -4.38 -20.88
C ASN A 89 -2.27 -3.65 -21.45
N ALA A 90 -1.36 -4.37 -22.11
CA ALA A 90 -0.21 -3.79 -22.78
C ALA A 90 -0.60 -2.82 -23.91
N ASP A 91 -1.70 -3.07 -24.62
CA ASP A 91 -2.18 -2.18 -25.69
C ASP A 91 -2.85 -0.91 -25.11
N ILE A 92 -3.61 -1.06 -24.01
CA ILE A 92 -4.22 0.08 -23.30
C ILE A 92 -3.15 0.96 -22.66
N ALA A 93 -2.13 0.35 -22.05
CA ALA A 93 -0.95 1.01 -21.50
C ALA A 93 -0.29 1.93 -22.53
N ARG A 94 0.02 1.38 -23.71
CA ARG A 94 0.65 2.12 -24.82
C ARG A 94 -0.22 3.28 -25.30
N ALA A 95 -1.54 3.12 -25.29
CA ALA A 95 -2.44 4.19 -25.67
C ALA A 95 -2.41 5.37 -24.67
N TRP A 96 -2.22 5.08 -23.38
CA TRP A 96 -2.13 6.08 -22.32
C TRP A 96 -0.72 6.66 -22.11
N GLU A 97 0.31 5.99 -22.60
CA GLU A 97 1.71 6.40 -22.46
C GLU A 97 2.00 7.77 -23.06
N ALA A 98 1.63 7.99 -24.32
CA ALA A 98 1.92 9.27 -24.98
C ALA A 98 1.20 10.46 -24.30
N PRO A 99 -0.10 10.40 -23.96
CA PRO A 99 -0.77 11.46 -23.21
C PRO A 99 -0.16 11.79 -21.85
N ILE A 100 0.15 10.77 -21.05
CA ILE A 100 0.69 10.92 -19.69
C ILE A 100 2.11 11.48 -19.78
N SER A 101 2.94 10.93 -20.67
CA SER A 101 4.30 11.42 -20.92
C SER A 101 4.30 12.90 -21.32
N GLN A 102 3.39 13.32 -22.22
CA GLN A 102 3.28 14.73 -22.62
C GLN A 102 2.91 15.64 -21.45
N ALA A 103 1.97 15.24 -20.59
CA ALA A 103 1.59 16.01 -19.40
C ALA A 103 2.75 16.11 -18.40
N LEU A 104 3.52 15.04 -18.23
CA LEU A 104 4.68 15.03 -17.32
C LEU A 104 5.82 15.89 -17.84
N HIS A 105 6.20 15.77 -19.12
CA HIS A 105 7.25 16.61 -19.71
C HIS A 105 6.90 18.10 -19.74
N ALA A 106 5.62 18.45 -19.80
CA ALA A 106 5.19 19.84 -19.70
C ALA A 106 5.40 20.43 -18.29
N ASN A 107 5.34 19.59 -17.27
CA ASN A 107 5.29 19.99 -15.85
C ASN A 107 6.59 19.71 -15.07
N PHE A 108 7.42 18.79 -15.56
CA PHE A 108 8.62 18.29 -14.89
C PHE A 108 9.82 18.31 -15.85
N SER A 109 10.99 18.61 -15.30
CA SER A 109 12.24 18.62 -16.07
C SER A 109 12.87 17.23 -16.21
N LEU A 110 12.66 16.35 -15.22
CA LEU A 110 13.08 14.95 -15.27
C LEU A 110 11.85 14.05 -15.28
N VAL A 111 11.75 13.17 -16.28
CA VAL A 111 10.66 12.20 -16.41
C VAL A 111 11.25 10.85 -16.82
N GLY A 112 11.05 9.83 -15.99
CA GLY A 112 11.58 8.49 -16.17
C GLY A 112 13.11 8.42 -16.15
N ASP A 113 13.64 7.27 -16.57
CA ASP A 113 15.08 6.97 -16.68
C ASP A 113 15.63 7.22 -18.10
N GLY A 114 14.98 8.09 -18.88
CA GLY A 114 15.39 8.49 -20.22
C GLY A 114 15.11 7.47 -21.35
N SER A 115 14.74 6.22 -21.05
CA SER A 115 14.42 5.19 -22.04
C SER A 115 12.92 4.93 -22.19
N GLN A 116 12.20 4.80 -21.07
CA GLN A 116 10.75 4.57 -21.01
C GLN A 116 10.16 5.41 -19.87
N VAL A 117 8.97 5.97 -20.10
CA VAL A 117 8.26 6.79 -19.10
C VAL A 117 7.37 5.92 -18.22
N LEU A 118 6.78 4.87 -18.80
CA LEU A 118 5.99 3.87 -18.09
C LEU A 118 6.81 2.58 -17.95
N GLU A 119 7.20 2.30 -16.71
CA GLU A 119 7.83 1.05 -16.35
C GLU A 119 6.77 0.02 -15.98
N ARG A 120 6.92 -1.22 -16.47
CA ARG A 120 5.96 -2.30 -16.18
C ARG A 120 6.37 -3.02 -14.90
N ASP A 121 5.62 -2.80 -13.83
CA ASP A 121 5.77 -3.55 -12.58
C ASP A 121 4.95 -4.85 -12.61
N SER A 122 3.74 -4.80 -13.18
CA SER A 122 2.86 -5.95 -13.32
C SER A 122 2.11 -5.94 -14.66
N ALA A 123 1.41 -7.04 -14.99
CA ALA A 123 0.54 -7.09 -16.15
C ALA A 123 -0.66 -6.12 -16.08
N ALA A 124 -0.94 -5.57 -14.89
CA ALA A 124 -2.02 -4.62 -14.66
C ALA A 124 -1.58 -3.33 -13.94
N ASP A 125 -0.33 -3.22 -13.49
CA ASP A 125 0.18 -2.02 -12.83
C ASP A 125 1.46 -1.55 -13.52
N MET A 126 1.54 -0.24 -13.72
CA MET A 126 2.67 0.42 -14.36
C MET A 126 3.06 1.66 -13.58
N LEU A 127 4.36 1.82 -13.43
CA LEU A 127 4.97 2.86 -12.62
C LEU A 127 5.45 4.00 -13.52
N VAL A 128 5.30 5.21 -13.00
CA VAL A 128 5.82 6.42 -13.61
C VAL A 128 6.56 7.21 -12.55
N TYR A 129 7.69 7.77 -12.92
CA TYR A 129 8.49 8.62 -12.04
C TYR A 129 8.77 9.95 -12.72
N ALA A 130 8.62 11.05 -11.99
CA ALA A 130 8.98 12.38 -12.45
C ALA A 130 9.54 13.23 -11.32
N SER A 131 10.46 14.15 -11.64
CA SER A 131 11.02 15.09 -10.67
C SER A 131 11.49 16.38 -11.33
N GLY A 132 11.97 17.33 -10.52
CA GLY A 132 12.49 18.59 -11.02
C GLY A 132 11.42 19.67 -11.26
N ARG A 133 10.40 19.71 -10.39
CA ARG A 133 9.48 20.84 -10.21
C ARG A 133 9.77 21.51 -8.86
N ARG A 134 9.63 22.83 -8.76
CA ARG A 134 10.15 23.64 -7.64
C ARG A 134 9.70 23.18 -6.23
N HIS A 135 8.41 22.93 -6.04
CA HIS A 135 7.82 22.56 -4.74
C HIS A 135 7.62 21.05 -4.57
N CYS A 136 8.21 20.26 -5.45
CA CYS A 136 8.05 18.81 -5.52
C CYS A 136 9.43 18.13 -5.53
N ARG A 137 9.67 17.28 -4.55
CA ARG A 137 10.88 16.46 -4.49
C ARG A 137 10.86 15.40 -5.58
N PHE A 138 9.77 14.65 -5.67
CA PHE A 138 9.49 13.69 -6.73
C PHE A 138 7.99 13.39 -6.78
N ALA A 139 7.53 12.99 -7.95
CA ALA A 139 6.19 12.47 -8.19
C ALA A 139 6.32 11.01 -8.67
N GLN A 140 5.51 10.14 -8.09
CA GLN A 140 5.35 8.76 -8.54
C GLN A 140 3.91 8.55 -8.99
N GLY A 141 3.72 7.78 -10.05
CA GLY A 141 2.43 7.48 -10.62
C GLY A 141 2.24 5.97 -10.76
N HIS A 142 1.06 5.48 -10.42
CA HIS A 142 0.63 4.09 -10.61
C HIS A 142 -0.56 4.07 -11.57
N LEU A 143 -0.34 3.50 -12.76
CA LEU A 143 -1.37 3.24 -13.74
C LEU A 143 -1.98 1.86 -13.47
N MET A 144 -3.03 1.85 -12.65
CA MET A 144 -3.77 0.65 -12.29
C MET A 144 -4.82 0.32 -13.35
N LEU A 145 -4.49 -0.64 -14.20
CA LEU A 145 -5.42 -1.27 -15.12
C LEU A 145 -6.19 -2.40 -14.45
N ARG A 146 -7.31 -2.78 -15.06
CA ARG A 146 -8.05 -3.96 -14.62
C ARG A 146 -7.23 -5.23 -14.89
N ALA A 147 -7.22 -6.15 -13.94
CA ALA A 147 -6.46 -7.41 -14.02
C ALA A 147 -7.16 -8.44 -14.95
N ARG A 148 -7.17 -8.17 -16.26
CA ARG A 148 -7.82 -9.02 -17.28
C ARG A 148 -7.19 -10.40 -17.39
N GLN A 149 -5.94 -10.54 -16.98
CA GLN A 149 -5.20 -11.80 -16.95
C GLN A 149 -5.73 -12.78 -15.89
N ASP A 150 -6.39 -12.27 -14.84
CA ASP A 150 -6.90 -13.06 -13.71
C ASP A 150 -8.43 -13.17 -13.76
N PRO A 151 -8.98 -14.37 -14.03
CA PRO A 151 -10.42 -14.60 -14.02
C PRO A 151 -11.11 -14.28 -12.69
N VAL A 152 -10.44 -14.51 -11.55
CA VAL A 152 -11.00 -14.25 -10.22
C VAL A 152 -11.12 -12.74 -9.99
N ALA A 153 -10.07 -11.99 -10.34
CA ALA A 153 -10.11 -10.54 -10.32
C ALA A 153 -11.19 -9.98 -11.26
N LEU A 154 -11.37 -10.56 -12.45
CA LEU A 154 -12.43 -10.17 -13.37
C LEU A 154 -13.85 -10.41 -12.83
N LEU A 155 -14.07 -11.49 -12.08
CA LEU A 155 -15.33 -11.75 -11.41
C LEU A 155 -15.59 -10.71 -10.31
N ASN A 156 -14.58 -10.40 -9.51
CA ASN A 156 -14.66 -9.35 -8.50
C ASN A 156 -14.93 -7.98 -9.12
N ASP A 157 -14.26 -7.65 -10.22
CA ASP A 157 -14.47 -6.43 -10.99
C ASP A 157 -15.90 -6.30 -11.53
N LEU A 158 -16.54 -7.42 -11.90
CA LEU A 158 -17.92 -7.42 -12.40
C LEU A 158 -18.90 -6.96 -11.31
N VAL A 159 -18.64 -7.35 -10.06
CA VAL A 159 -19.44 -6.98 -8.89
C VAL A 159 -19.10 -5.56 -8.45
N ALA A 160 -17.82 -5.20 -8.40
CA ALA A 160 -17.35 -3.92 -7.89
C ALA A 160 -17.40 -2.77 -8.92
N ASN A 161 -17.66 -3.06 -10.20
CA ASN A 161 -17.64 -2.12 -11.31
C ASN A 161 -16.39 -1.22 -11.28
N THR A 162 -15.22 -1.86 -11.20
CA THR A 162 -13.93 -1.19 -11.15
C THR A 162 -13.63 -0.49 -12.48
N HIS A 163 -13.05 0.69 -12.38
CA HIS A 163 -12.56 1.47 -13.51
C HIS A 163 -11.03 1.49 -13.48
N GLU A 164 -10.42 1.74 -14.63
CA GLU A 164 -8.98 1.99 -14.72
C GLU A 164 -8.68 3.30 -13.99
N ARG A 165 -7.56 3.35 -13.28
CA ARG A 165 -7.18 4.50 -12.43
C ARG A 165 -5.72 4.86 -12.64
N LEU A 166 -5.43 6.15 -12.53
CA LEU A 166 -4.10 6.71 -12.43
C LEU A 166 -3.97 7.33 -11.05
N GLU A 167 -3.17 6.73 -10.19
CA GLU A 167 -2.84 7.29 -8.88
C GLU A 167 -1.52 8.07 -8.99
N ILE A 168 -1.54 9.35 -8.67
CA ILE A 168 -0.35 10.20 -8.64
C ILE A 168 -0.09 10.59 -7.19
N GLU A 169 1.09 10.27 -6.71
CA GLU A 169 1.61 10.69 -5.41
C GLU A 169 2.77 11.66 -5.63
N VAL A 170 2.56 12.90 -5.23
CA VAL A 170 3.57 13.95 -5.26
C VAL A 170 4.12 14.14 -3.85
N THR A 171 5.40 13.81 -3.66
CA THR A 171 6.13 14.15 -2.44
C THR A 171 6.66 15.57 -2.55
N MET A 172 6.08 16.47 -1.77
CA MET A 172 6.43 17.88 -1.71
C MET A 172 7.68 18.11 -0.85
N ASN A 173 8.26 19.31 -0.96
CA ASN A 173 9.39 19.69 -0.12
C ASN A 173 8.99 19.81 1.37
N GLU A 174 9.96 19.64 2.27
CA GLU A 174 9.73 19.74 3.72
C GLU A 174 9.25 21.13 4.16
N ASP A 175 9.48 22.17 3.38
CA ASP A 175 9.07 23.55 3.63
C ASP A 175 7.81 23.97 2.86
N ALA A 176 7.19 23.08 2.08
CA ALA A 176 6.11 23.43 1.17
C ALA A 176 4.91 24.12 1.86
N PHE A 177 4.35 23.54 2.93
CA PHE A 177 3.21 24.15 3.64
C PHE A 177 3.24 23.85 5.14
N SER A 178 2.40 24.49 5.96
CA SER A 178 2.46 24.37 7.43
C SER A 178 2.09 22.99 8.02
N GLY A 179 1.76 21.99 7.20
CA GLY A 179 1.34 20.65 7.61
C GLY A 179 -0.11 20.62 8.10
N PHE A 180 -0.99 20.00 7.33
CA PHE A 180 -2.40 19.79 7.65
C PHE A 180 -2.91 18.58 6.87
N VAL A 181 -3.97 17.95 7.37
CA VAL A 181 -4.64 16.84 6.67
C VAL A 181 -5.94 17.33 6.04
N PHE A 182 -6.06 17.09 4.73
CA PHE A 182 -7.26 17.32 3.94
C PHE A 182 -7.47 16.12 3.01
N ALA A 183 -8.72 15.68 2.86
CA ALA A 183 -9.09 14.67 1.89
C ALA A 183 -10.47 14.95 1.31
N ALA A 184 -10.64 14.81 0.00
CA ALA A 184 -11.94 14.76 -0.65
C ALA A 184 -12.09 13.39 -1.31
N VAL A 185 -13.11 12.65 -0.89
CA VAL A 185 -13.31 11.25 -1.29
C VAL A 185 -14.76 10.98 -1.67
N PRO A 186 -15.05 9.96 -2.49
CA PRO A 186 -16.40 9.59 -2.83
C PRO A 186 -17.16 9.12 -1.59
N ARG A 187 -18.44 9.49 -1.47
CA ARG A 187 -19.30 9.13 -0.33
C ARG A 187 -19.32 7.62 -0.03
N ARG A 188 -19.25 6.80 -1.08
CA ARG A 188 -19.17 5.32 -0.98
C ARG A 188 -17.93 4.83 -0.22
N ARG A 189 -16.81 5.56 -0.29
CA ARG A 189 -15.54 5.20 0.36
C ARG A 189 -15.28 5.94 1.67
N ALA A 190 -16.04 7.00 1.96
CA ALA A 190 -15.84 7.84 3.15
C ALA A 190 -15.75 7.04 4.47
N LYS A 191 -16.60 6.01 4.65
CA LYS A 191 -16.57 5.18 5.86
C LYS A 191 -15.31 4.31 5.96
N ALA A 192 -14.86 3.76 4.84
CA ALA A 192 -13.63 2.95 4.80
C ALA A 192 -12.41 3.85 5.04
N VAL A 193 -12.31 4.97 4.32
CA VAL A 193 -11.21 5.93 4.45
C VAL A 193 -11.10 6.49 5.87
N GLY A 194 -12.22 6.87 6.48
CA GLY A 194 -12.23 7.40 7.86
C GLY A 194 -11.87 6.39 8.95
N ARG A 195 -11.75 5.09 8.61
CA ARG A 195 -11.35 4.03 9.54
C ARG A 195 -9.97 3.46 9.21
N ASP A 196 -9.71 3.21 7.92
CA ASP A 196 -8.59 2.40 7.46
C ASP A 196 -7.32 3.25 7.24
N ARG A 197 -7.46 4.54 6.86
CA ARG A 197 -6.32 5.45 6.72
C ARG A 197 -6.01 6.14 8.05
N TYR A 198 -4.77 5.99 8.53
CA TYR A 198 -4.33 6.49 9.83
C TYR A 198 -4.31 8.03 9.90
N ASP A 199 -3.83 8.69 8.84
CA ASP A 199 -3.79 10.14 8.71
C ASP A 199 -5.20 10.77 8.84
N VAL A 200 -6.16 10.28 8.07
CA VAL A 200 -7.54 10.79 8.09
C VAL A 200 -8.24 10.46 9.41
N SER A 201 -8.16 9.21 9.87
CA SER A 201 -8.85 8.78 11.09
C SER A 201 -8.35 9.46 12.37
N THR A 202 -7.06 9.80 12.42
CA THR A 202 -6.44 10.41 13.61
C THR A 202 -6.58 11.92 13.63
N PHE A 203 -6.36 12.60 12.50
CA PHE A 203 -6.21 14.05 12.46
C PHE A 203 -7.41 14.78 11.84
N ALA A 204 -8.07 14.20 10.84
CA ALA A 204 -9.13 14.88 10.11
C ALA A 204 -10.52 14.55 10.64
N LYS A 205 -11.44 15.50 10.52
CA LYS A 205 -12.86 15.31 10.83
C LYS A 205 -13.72 15.58 9.61
N LEU A 206 -14.92 15.03 9.62
CA LEU A 206 -15.89 15.29 8.57
C LEU A 206 -16.22 16.79 8.53
N ALA A 207 -15.92 17.45 7.42
CA ALA A 207 -16.26 18.85 7.21
C ALA A 207 -17.68 18.95 6.67
N THR A 208 -18.56 19.64 7.39
CA THR A 208 -19.91 19.96 6.91
C THR A 208 -19.81 21.20 6.02
N LYS A 209 -19.90 21.01 4.70
CA LYS A 209 -19.98 22.10 3.72
C LYS A 209 -21.10 21.82 2.71
N ASP A 210 -21.92 22.83 2.47
CA ASP A 210 -23.11 22.72 1.60
C ASP A 210 -22.81 22.94 0.11
N ASN A 211 -21.63 23.49 -0.22
CA ASN A 211 -21.26 23.87 -1.59
C ASN A 211 -20.60 22.75 -2.40
N ILE A 212 -20.48 21.54 -1.86
CA ILE A 212 -19.84 20.41 -2.54
C ILE A 212 -20.91 19.37 -2.91
N SER A 213 -20.79 18.81 -4.11
CA SER A 213 -21.64 17.75 -4.63
C SER A 213 -21.77 16.60 -3.64
N SER A 214 -22.99 16.09 -3.50
CA SER A 214 -23.33 14.98 -2.60
C SER A 214 -22.59 13.67 -2.92
N ARG A 215 -21.92 13.61 -4.07
CA ARG A 215 -21.03 12.52 -4.49
C ARG A 215 -19.75 12.44 -3.64
N PHE A 216 -19.27 13.57 -3.15
CA PHE A 216 -18.04 13.69 -2.40
C PHE A 216 -18.29 14.00 -0.93
N VAL A 217 -17.29 13.67 -0.13
CA VAL A 217 -17.22 13.92 1.30
C VAL A 217 -15.82 14.45 1.59
N VAL A 218 -15.76 15.57 2.32
CA VAL A 218 -14.50 16.19 2.70
C VAL A 218 -14.17 15.87 4.16
N PHE A 219 -12.97 15.36 4.37
CA PHE A 219 -12.32 15.29 5.66
C PHE A 219 -11.29 16.40 5.76
N SER A 220 -11.32 17.14 6.86
CA SER A 220 -10.37 18.21 7.08
C SER A 220 -10.07 18.41 8.55
N GLU A 221 -8.83 18.79 8.82
CA GLU A 221 -8.38 19.20 10.13
C GLU A 221 -8.56 20.71 10.38
N SER A 222 -8.48 21.53 9.33
CA SER A 222 -8.54 22.99 9.41
C SER A 222 -9.56 23.57 8.43
N ALA A 223 -10.59 24.23 8.96
CA ALA A 223 -11.60 24.91 8.16
C ALA A 223 -11.00 26.02 7.27
N ASP A 224 -9.94 26.68 7.74
CA ASP A 224 -9.21 27.73 7.02
C ASP A 224 -8.49 27.15 5.78
N ALA A 225 -7.73 26.06 5.97
CA ALA A 225 -7.07 25.33 4.87
C ALA A 225 -8.10 24.85 3.83
N THR A 226 -9.25 24.38 4.32
CA THR A 226 -10.33 23.86 3.49
C THR A 226 -10.94 24.94 2.61
N ALA A 227 -11.17 26.14 3.13
CA ALA A 227 -11.71 27.24 2.34
C ALA A 227 -10.73 27.62 1.21
N GLN A 228 -9.46 27.86 1.57
CA GLN A 228 -8.42 28.22 0.59
C GLN A 228 -8.20 27.14 -0.48
N LEU A 229 -8.30 25.86 -0.12
CA LEU A 229 -8.22 24.75 -1.08
C LEU A 229 -9.41 24.68 -2.02
N LEU A 230 -10.62 24.90 -1.53
CA LEU A 230 -11.82 24.87 -2.37
C LEU A 230 -11.83 26.05 -3.36
N ASP A 231 -11.38 27.21 -2.89
CA ASP A 231 -11.23 28.44 -3.70
C ASP A 231 -10.18 28.30 -4.82
N SER A 232 -9.33 27.27 -4.79
CA SER A 232 -8.33 27.00 -5.84
C SER A 232 -8.91 26.55 -7.19
N GLY A 233 -10.22 26.35 -7.27
CA GLY A 233 -10.92 25.69 -8.38
C GLY A 233 -11.26 24.22 -8.10
N LEU A 234 -10.82 23.68 -6.95
CA LEU A 234 -11.15 22.32 -6.53
C LEU A 234 -12.67 22.15 -6.31
N GLU A 235 -13.36 23.19 -5.82
CA GLU A 235 -14.82 23.15 -5.67
C GLU A 235 -15.53 22.92 -7.01
N GLU A 236 -15.11 23.63 -8.05
CA GLU A 236 -15.66 23.49 -9.41
C GLU A 236 -15.42 22.08 -9.96
N LEU A 237 -14.20 21.56 -9.79
CA LEU A 237 -13.84 20.22 -10.24
C LEU A 237 -14.58 19.10 -9.48
N LEU A 238 -14.88 19.29 -8.19
CA LEU A 238 -15.67 18.33 -7.40
C LEU A 238 -17.17 18.40 -7.71
N ASN A 239 -17.65 19.56 -8.13
CA ASN A 239 -19.03 19.79 -8.54
C ASN A 239 -19.31 19.38 -9.98
N ASP A 240 -18.29 19.33 -10.83
CA ASP A 240 -18.40 18.82 -12.19
C ASP A 240 -18.79 17.33 -12.19
N GLY A 241 -19.96 17.04 -12.77
CA GLY A 241 -20.49 15.69 -12.88
C GLY A 241 -19.65 14.76 -13.75
N ASP A 242 -18.84 15.33 -14.63
CA ASP A 242 -17.99 14.65 -15.60
C ASP A 242 -16.51 14.58 -15.16
N SER A 243 -16.19 15.12 -13.99
CA SER A 243 -14.84 15.09 -13.42
C SER A 243 -14.26 13.69 -13.36
N LEU A 244 -12.97 13.58 -13.69
CA LEU A 244 -12.21 12.35 -13.61
C LEU A 244 -11.50 12.19 -12.25
N LEU A 245 -11.44 13.24 -11.43
CA LEU A 245 -10.86 13.17 -10.10
C LEU A 245 -11.77 12.34 -9.19
N GLU A 246 -11.31 11.16 -8.76
CA GLU A 246 -12.05 10.32 -7.81
C GLU A 246 -11.69 10.67 -6.37
N GLU A 247 -10.40 10.85 -6.07
CA GLU A 247 -9.93 11.10 -4.71
C GLU A 247 -8.76 12.08 -4.73
N ILE A 248 -8.68 12.92 -3.69
CA ILE A 248 -7.52 13.75 -3.43
C ILE A 248 -7.24 13.78 -1.93
N TYR A 249 -5.97 13.64 -1.57
CA TYR A 249 -5.45 13.68 -0.21
C TYR A 249 -4.27 14.64 -0.17
N ILE A 250 -4.23 15.49 0.83
CA ILE A 250 -3.12 16.38 1.16
C ILE A 250 -2.80 16.09 2.61
N THR A 251 -1.60 15.59 2.89
CA THR A 251 -1.24 15.10 4.22
C THR A 251 0.25 15.32 4.51
N ASP A 252 0.57 15.58 5.77
CA ASP A 252 1.93 15.58 6.33
C ASP A 252 2.23 14.31 7.16
N CYS A 253 1.28 13.38 7.19
CA CYS A 253 1.31 12.18 8.02
C CYS A 253 1.29 10.91 7.16
N PRO A 254 1.84 9.79 7.67
CA PRO A 254 1.80 8.52 6.97
C PRO A 254 0.37 7.98 6.85
N SER A 255 0.07 7.36 5.70
CA SER A 255 -1.23 6.75 5.41
C SER A 255 -1.53 5.57 6.35
N GLU A 256 -0.49 4.84 6.75
CA GLU A 256 -0.57 3.70 7.65
C GLU A 256 0.01 4.05 9.01
N LYS A 257 -0.47 3.35 10.05
CA LYS A 257 0.00 3.59 11.41
C LYS A 257 1.46 3.15 11.54
N PRO A 258 2.39 4.03 11.95
CA PRO A 258 3.78 3.65 12.15
C PRO A 258 3.91 2.55 13.20
N GLU A 259 4.69 1.52 12.88
CA GLU A 259 5.06 0.47 13.82
C GLU A 259 6.25 0.89 14.69
N THR A 260 7.15 1.67 14.11
CA THR A 260 8.40 2.12 14.74
C THR A 260 8.35 3.62 15.03
N HIS A 261 9.24 4.04 15.93
CA HIS A 261 9.42 5.46 16.26
C HIS A 261 10.16 6.23 15.16
N GLU A 262 10.91 5.54 14.30
CA GLU A 262 11.58 6.12 13.13
C GLU A 262 10.67 6.03 11.91
N PHE A 263 9.87 7.08 11.68
CA PHE A 263 9.07 7.22 10.47
C PHE A 263 9.26 8.63 9.87
N LYS A 264 9.17 8.71 8.54
CA LYS A 264 9.25 9.98 7.83
C LYS A 264 7.87 10.63 7.76
N ARG A 265 7.85 11.95 7.95
CA ARG A 265 6.67 12.80 7.82
C ARG A 265 6.82 13.62 6.55
N ASP A 266 6.65 12.94 5.44
CA ASP A 266 6.71 13.57 4.13
C ASP A 266 5.38 14.28 3.85
N LYS A 267 5.47 15.48 3.29
CA LYS A 267 4.31 16.23 2.81
C LYS A 267 3.92 15.69 1.45
N LYS A 268 2.71 15.17 1.33
CA LYS A 268 2.26 14.45 0.16
C LYS A 268 0.94 14.98 -0.34
N LEU A 269 0.82 15.07 -1.68
CA LEU A 269 -0.44 15.18 -2.38
C LEU A 269 -0.67 13.87 -3.13
N LEU A 270 -1.75 13.16 -2.81
CA LEU A 270 -2.16 11.95 -3.52
C LEU A 270 -3.45 12.24 -4.27
N ALA A 271 -3.49 11.97 -5.57
CA ALA A 271 -4.66 12.12 -6.40
C ALA A 271 -4.95 10.82 -7.15
N THR A 272 -6.20 10.36 -7.10
CA THR A 272 -6.67 9.21 -7.88
C THR A 272 -7.57 9.73 -9.00
N ILE A 273 -7.15 9.50 -10.24
CA ILE A 273 -7.86 9.93 -11.45
C ILE A 273 -8.43 8.70 -12.13
N ARG A 274 -9.72 8.71 -12.44
CA ARG A 274 -10.36 7.68 -13.25
C ARG A 274 -9.96 7.84 -14.71
N LEU A 275 -9.51 6.75 -15.32
CA LEU A 275 -9.20 6.71 -16.75
C LEU A 275 -10.43 6.27 -17.55
N PRO A 276 -10.93 7.11 -18.47
CA PRO A 276 -11.96 6.72 -19.42
C PRO A 276 -11.35 5.80 -20.50
N ALA A 277 -12.15 5.42 -21.50
CA ALA A 277 -11.56 4.86 -22.71
C ALA A 277 -10.62 5.90 -23.37
N PRO A 278 -9.51 5.48 -24.02
CA PRO A 278 -8.54 6.37 -24.65
C PRO A 278 -9.09 6.99 -25.95
N THR A 279 -10.13 7.81 -25.82
CA THR A 279 -10.68 8.67 -26.88
C THR A 279 -10.01 10.04 -26.83
N SER A 280 -10.08 10.82 -27.90
CA SER A 280 -9.51 12.18 -27.93
C SER A 280 -10.02 13.07 -26.80
N ASP A 281 -11.33 13.02 -26.52
CA ASP A 281 -11.95 13.75 -25.41
C ASP A 281 -11.50 13.22 -24.04
N GLY A 282 -11.47 11.89 -23.87
CA GLY A 282 -10.99 11.28 -22.63
C GLY A 282 -9.54 11.63 -22.31
N ILE A 283 -8.67 11.62 -23.33
CA ILE A 283 -7.26 12.01 -23.22
C ILE A 283 -7.13 13.48 -22.79
N LYS A 284 -7.92 14.37 -23.40
CA LYS A 284 -7.92 15.80 -23.05
C LYS A 284 -8.31 16.01 -21.59
N ARG A 285 -9.40 15.40 -21.13
CA ARG A 285 -9.87 15.52 -19.74
C ARG A 285 -8.86 14.98 -18.72
N VAL A 286 -8.20 13.85 -19.02
CA VAL A 286 -7.15 13.30 -18.14
C VAL A 286 -5.98 14.27 -18.04
N ARG A 287 -5.55 14.87 -19.16
CA ARG A 287 -4.50 15.90 -19.15
C ARG A 287 -4.88 17.11 -18.32
N GLU A 288 -6.07 17.66 -18.52
CA GLU A 288 -6.56 18.82 -17.76
C GLU A 288 -6.62 18.51 -16.25
N THR A 289 -7.03 17.29 -15.89
CA THR A 289 -7.04 16.84 -14.48
C THR A 289 -5.62 16.71 -13.92
N LEU A 290 -4.67 16.15 -14.69
CA LEU A 290 -3.26 16.05 -14.27
C LEU A 290 -2.62 17.42 -14.11
N ASP A 291 -2.82 18.32 -15.07
CA ASP A 291 -2.32 19.69 -15.02
C ASP A 291 -2.88 20.43 -13.80
N PHE A 292 -4.17 20.23 -13.48
CA PHE A 292 -4.77 20.76 -12.27
C PHE A 292 -4.15 20.19 -10.98
N VAL A 293 -3.89 18.88 -10.92
CA VAL A 293 -3.20 18.24 -9.78
C VAL A 293 -1.80 18.84 -9.58
N PHE A 294 -1.05 19.08 -10.65
CA PHE A 294 0.26 19.70 -10.55
C PHE A 294 0.19 21.20 -10.22
N TYR A 295 -0.83 21.91 -10.70
CA TYR A 295 -1.13 23.28 -10.28
C TYR A 295 -1.41 23.35 -8.77
N LEU A 296 -2.18 22.40 -8.22
CA LEU A 296 -2.46 22.35 -6.79
C LEU A 296 -1.19 22.22 -5.95
N VAL A 297 -0.16 21.53 -6.42
CA VAL A 297 1.13 21.43 -5.71
C VAL A 297 1.74 22.81 -5.49
N ASP A 298 1.75 23.65 -6.52
CA ASP A 298 2.30 25.00 -6.40
C ASP A 298 1.36 25.91 -5.61
N TYR A 299 0.05 25.80 -5.81
CA TYR A 299 -0.95 26.56 -5.05
C TYR A 299 -0.89 26.28 -3.54
N ILE A 300 -0.72 25.01 -3.14
CA ILE A 300 -0.58 24.63 -1.74
C ILE A 300 0.68 25.24 -1.14
N ALA A 301 1.77 25.28 -1.90
CA ALA A 301 3.04 25.79 -1.42
C ALA A 301 3.07 27.33 -1.32
N GLU A 302 2.43 28.03 -2.25
CA GLU A 302 2.56 29.49 -2.38
C GLU A 302 1.34 30.26 -1.82
N ALA A 303 0.13 29.73 -1.99
CA ALA A 303 -1.10 30.44 -1.66
C ALA A 303 -1.62 30.11 -0.25
N ILE A 304 -1.49 28.84 0.18
CA ILE A 304 -2.10 28.40 1.44
C ILE A 304 -1.30 28.92 2.63
N THR A 305 -1.85 29.94 3.27
CA THR A 305 -1.30 30.51 4.51
C THR A 305 -2.28 30.30 5.65
N LEU A 306 -1.86 29.53 6.65
CA LEU A 306 -2.66 29.28 7.84
C LEU A 306 -2.41 30.32 8.92
N ARG A 307 -3.47 30.65 9.67
CA ARG A 307 -3.35 31.50 10.86
C ARG A 307 -2.37 30.91 11.87
N PRO A 308 -1.56 31.72 12.56
CA PRO A 308 -0.60 31.22 13.57
C PRO A 308 -1.24 30.37 14.67
N GLU A 309 -2.49 30.66 15.03
CA GLU A 309 -3.27 29.86 15.97
C GLU A 309 -3.53 28.44 15.45
N SER A 310 -3.97 28.32 14.19
CA SER A 310 -4.19 27.03 13.53
C SER A 310 -2.89 26.26 13.45
N VAL A 311 -1.77 26.89 13.05
CA VAL A 311 -0.45 26.23 13.00
C VAL A 311 -0.06 25.67 14.37
N ARG A 312 -0.24 26.44 15.46
CA ARG A 312 0.05 25.96 16.82
C ARG A 312 -0.84 24.80 17.24
N LYS A 313 -2.13 24.84 16.87
CA LYS A 313 -3.07 23.75 17.16
C LYS A 313 -2.71 22.48 16.41
N LEU A 314 -2.38 22.61 15.13
CA LEU A 314 -1.93 21.51 14.28
C LEU A 314 -0.66 20.88 14.86
N ALA A 315 0.35 21.69 15.21
CA ALA A 315 1.58 21.20 15.82
C ALA A 315 1.35 20.43 17.13
N ARG A 316 0.48 20.94 18.02
CA ARG A 316 0.10 20.25 19.26
C ARG A 316 -0.59 18.92 19.02
N ALA A 317 -1.46 18.84 18.01
CA ALA A 317 -2.12 17.58 17.65
C ALA A 317 -1.10 16.52 17.20
N ARG A 318 -0.05 16.90 16.45
CA ARG A 318 1.04 15.99 16.09
C ARG A 318 1.86 15.58 17.31
N GLU A 319 2.20 16.52 18.18
CA GLU A 319 2.97 16.22 19.40
C GLU A 319 2.23 15.21 20.28
N GLU A 320 0.91 15.34 20.43
CA GLU A 320 0.08 14.41 21.19
C GLU A 320 -0.01 13.04 20.52
N ALA A 321 -0.28 12.99 19.21
CA ALA A 321 -0.37 11.74 18.45
C ALA A 321 0.96 10.97 18.43
N PHE A 322 2.09 11.67 18.41
CA PHE A 322 3.42 11.07 18.32
C PHE A 322 4.17 10.98 19.66
N LYS A 323 3.53 11.34 20.77
CA LYS A 323 4.14 11.36 22.10
C LYS A 323 4.71 10.00 22.52
N GLU A 324 3.96 8.93 22.29
CA GLU A 324 4.39 7.57 22.64
C GLU A 324 5.60 7.13 21.81
N TYR A 325 5.62 7.46 20.53
CA TYR A 325 6.77 7.20 19.66
C TYR A 325 8.01 7.99 20.09
N ALA A 326 7.85 9.25 20.49
CA ALA A 326 8.94 10.05 21.03
C ALA A 326 9.50 9.46 22.34
N ARG A 327 8.64 8.88 23.20
CA ARG A 327 9.08 8.18 24.42
C ARG A 327 9.85 6.91 24.09
N LEU A 328 9.37 6.11 23.14
CA LEU A 328 10.06 4.90 22.69
C LEU A 328 11.43 5.24 22.10
N ALA A 329 11.51 6.30 21.27
CA ALA A 329 12.77 6.79 20.70
C ALA A 329 13.79 7.18 21.79
N GLU A 330 13.35 7.84 22.85
CA GLU A 330 14.21 8.24 23.96
C GLU A 330 14.69 7.03 24.77
N GLN A 331 13.81 6.04 25.01
CA GLN A 331 14.17 4.79 25.69
C GLN A 331 15.24 4.02 24.91
N GLU A 332 15.05 3.85 23.59
CA GLU A 332 16.00 3.14 22.73
C GLU A 332 17.37 3.84 22.69
N LYS A 333 17.38 5.18 22.62
CA LYS A 333 18.62 5.97 22.73
C LYS A 333 19.33 5.76 24.06
N GLN A 334 18.59 5.74 25.16
CA GLN A 334 19.17 5.51 26.49
C GLN A 334 19.75 4.09 26.63
N GLU A 335 19.07 3.09 26.09
CA GLU A 335 19.56 1.70 26.06
C GLU A 335 20.81 1.54 25.18
N ALA A 336 20.82 2.15 23.99
CA ALA A 336 21.98 2.15 23.10
C ALA A 336 23.20 2.82 23.76
N LEU A 337 23.00 3.98 24.40
CA LEU A 337 24.06 4.65 25.16
C LEU A 337 24.54 3.82 26.35
N ALA A 338 23.63 3.18 27.09
CA ALA A 338 23.99 2.31 28.20
C ALA A 338 24.81 1.10 27.72
N LYS A 339 24.47 0.52 26.56
CA LYS A 339 25.21 -0.57 25.93
C LYS A 339 26.62 -0.14 25.52
N ILE A 340 26.75 1.02 24.84
CA ILE A 340 28.06 1.57 24.46
C ILE A 340 28.95 1.80 25.69
N VAL A 341 28.38 2.35 26.78
CA VAL A 341 29.12 2.56 28.03
C VAL A 341 29.50 1.24 28.70
N ALA A 342 28.61 0.24 28.69
CA ALA A 342 28.89 -1.09 29.23
C ALA A 342 29.98 -1.82 28.45
N ASP A 343 29.93 -1.77 27.11
CA ASP A 343 30.91 -2.42 26.23
C ASP A 343 32.28 -1.75 26.35
N ARG A 344 32.33 -0.40 26.41
CA ARG A 344 33.57 0.33 26.70
C ARG A 344 34.15 -0.07 28.06
N ARG A 345 33.31 -0.21 29.09
CA ARG A 345 33.75 -0.62 30.42
C ARG A 345 34.27 -2.05 30.42
N ARG A 346 33.66 -2.97 29.67
CA ARG A 346 34.16 -4.34 29.51
C ARG A 346 35.53 -4.36 28.82
N ALA A 347 35.68 -3.62 27.73
CA ALA A 347 36.97 -3.50 27.04
C ALA A 347 38.07 -2.91 27.93
N GLU A 348 37.77 -1.88 28.72
CA GLU A 348 38.71 -1.32 29.70
C GLU A 348 39.11 -2.34 30.78
N LEU A 349 38.19 -3.20 31.24
CA LEU A 349 38.50 -4.26 32.20
C LEU A 349 39.37 -5.37 31.59
N ASP A 350 39.11 -5.76 30.34
CA ASP A 350 39.90 -6.76 29.62
C ASP A 350 41.33 -6.25 29.33
N GLU A 351 41.49 -4.95 29.09
CA GLU A 351 42.82 -4.33 28.98
C GLU A 351 43.56 -4.33 30.32
N VAL A 352 42.88 -4.02 31.42
CA VAL A 352 43.47 -4.02 32.77
C VAL A 352 43.94 -5.42 33.18
N ASP A 353 43.20 -6.47 32.81
CA ASP A 353 43.60 -7.84 33.13
C ASP A 353 44.87 -8.28 32.39
N LYS A 354 45.12 -7.71 31.20
CA LYS A 354 46.35 -7.95 30.41
C LYS A 354 47.58 -7.19 30.94
N MET A 355 47.44 -6.24 31.86
CA MET A 355 48.56 -5.43 32.40
C MET A 355 49.35 -6.17 33.50
N SER A 356 50.61 -5.77 33.75
CA SER A 356 51.42 -6.35 34.84
C SER A 356 50.88 -6.01 36.24
N PRO A 357 51.24 -6.77 37.30
CA PRO A 357 50.70 -6.57 38.66
C PRO A 357 50.93 -5.15 39.24
N ASP A 358 52.08 -4.54 38.94
CA ASP A 358 52.39 -3.18 39.42
C ASP A 358 51.62 -2.08 38.66
N GLN A 359 51.31 -2.33 37.38
CA GLN A 359 50.50 -1.41 36.57
C GLN A 359 49.01 -1.47 36.98
N ARG A 360 48.50 -2.66 37.33
CA ARG A 360 47.15 -2.85 37.89
C ARG A 360 46.93 -2.05 39.19
N ARG A 361 47.87 -2.14 40.15
CA ARG A 361 47.80 -1.39 41.43
C ARG A 361 47.70 0.13 41.23
N LYS A 362 48.49 0.68 40.30
CA LYS A 362 48.45 2.13 39.96
C LYS A 362 47.13 2.53 39.31
N TRP A 363 46.56 1.67 38.47
CA TRP A 363 45.26 1.91 37.82
C TRP A 363 44.12 1.91 38.85
N GLU A 364 44.08 0.91 39.74
CA GLU A 364 43.08 0.79 40.82
C GLU A 364 43.10 1.98 41.79
N GLU A 365 44.27 2.45 42.21
CA GLU A 365 44.38 3.65 43.07
C GLU A 365 43.86 4.92 42.38
N LYS A 366 44.13 5.06 41.08
CA LYS A 366 43.65 6.20 40.26
C LYS A 366 42.13 6.14 40.08
N GLU A 367 41.58 4.94 39.89
CA GLU A 367 40.13 4.70 39.76
C GLU A 367 39.40 4.96 41.09
N ARG A 368 39.98 4.51 42.22
CA ARG A 368 39.48 4.80 43.59
C ARG A 368 39.42 6.30 43.87
N LYS A 369 40.48 7.05 43.53
CA LYS A 369 40.51 8.52 43.66
C LYS A 369 39.46 9.19 42.75
N ARG A 370 39.21 8.68 41.54
CA ARG A 370 38.17 9.19 40.64
C ARG A 370 36.75 8.94 41.18
N LYS A 371 36.48 7.75 41.74
CA LYS A 371 35.18 7.42 42.37
C LYS A 371 34.90 8.31 43.58
N LEU A 372 35.87 8.46 44.48
CA LEU A 372 35.75 9.36 45.64
C LEU A 372 35.45 10.81 45.23
N LYS A 373 36.10 11.34 44.19
CA LYS A 373 35.81 12.68 43.65
C LYS A 373 34.39 12.78 43.07
N LYS A 374 33.92 11.77 42.32
CA LYS A 374 32.55 11.73 41.77
C LYS A 374 31.48 11.69 42.87
N GLU A 375 31.73 10.94 43.95
CA GLU A 375 30.82 10.87 45.10
C GLU A 375 30.78 12.19 45.87
N GLN A 376 31.94 12.81 46.10
CA GLN A 376 32.04 14.13 46.72
C GLN A 376 31.31 15.21 45.90
N SER A 377 31.44 15.21 44.56
CA SER A 377 30.73 16.16 43.69
C SER A 377 29.22 15.94 43.62
N LYS A 378 28.75 14.69 43.77
CA LYS A 378 27.31 14.40 43.84
C LYS A 378 26.68 14.87 45.15
N ARG A 379 27.40 14.74 46.26
CA ARG A 379 26.95 15.21 47.59
C ARG A 379 26.80 16.73 47.64
N THR A 380 27.72 17.47 47.02
CA THR A 380 27.67 18.95 46.97
C THR A 380 26.55 19.50 46.07
N ARG A 381 26.14 18.76 45.04
CA ARG A 381 25.03 19.16 44.15
C ARG A 381 23.62 18.93 44.71
N ARG A 382 23.46 18.12 45.77
CA ARG A 382 22.16 17.83 46.42
C ARG A 382 21.80 18.78 47.57
N VAL A 383 22.73 19.66 47.97
CA VAL A 383 22.60 20.56 49.14
C VAL A 383 22.32 22.02 48.71
N LYS A 384 22.21 22.28 47.41
CA LYS A 384 21.59 23.48 46.83
C LYS A 384 20.26 23.07 46.24
#